data_AF-A0A840F9B1-F1
#
_entry.id   AF-A0A840F9B1-F1
#
_cell.length_a   1.000
_cell.length_b   1.000
_cell.length_c   1.000
_cell.angle_alpha   90.00
_cell.angle_beta   90.00
_cell.angle_gamma   90.00
#
_symmetry.space_group_name_H-M   'P 1'
#
loop_
_entity.id
_entity.type
_entity.pdbx_description
1 polymer ?
#
loop_
_entity_poly.entity_id
_entity_poly.type
_entity_poly.pdbx_seq_one_letter_code
_entity_poly.pdbx_strand_id
1 'polypeptide(L)'
;MSKRQRAGDSVNGSEPVIPDDVEAADLDPEIRRDLHALDKQTADRVARHLVVVSELLGEDPDAALAHARAARARAARVGVVRETAGIAAYNAGEWQEAITELRAARRMSGGDALLPLIADSERGLGRPERAIEIAESSEAKTLSGDDALEMLIVASGARLDLGQPELAVAVLEAGDLRPGRTGDDAARLFYAYASALETAGRRSDALTWFQNAAAADVDDLTDAEFRLMELGSTKNGAVPAGRETGEASEADPDSLGAHYDSLLFDLDGTLFAGASALPHAVDAVNTSASSVLFVTNNASRSPEAVAEHLTELGFTAVADQVVTSAQAGAALVSEHVPAGSRVLVVGADALRDEVNAHGMVAVASADDEPIAVVQGHSPDTGWAQLSEAALAVRAGATWVACNVDTTLPNERGLLVGNGSMVAAVKSATGAEPLVAGKPAAPIMRDALSRSEGRRPLVVGDRLDTDIAGANTVGIDSLLVITGVSGALDLLAAGPDARPTYVATDLAALDSAADAARIGGHHGWRIQVIDEHVDVASSGASDGTSLLAALAHAVWTADVGDRDLRIAAGDDTAAEALAAVGVTALR
;
A
#
# COMPACT_ATOMS: atom_id res chain seq x y z
N MET A 1 -18.56 5.35 -29.35
CA MET A 1 -18.03 6.64 -29.84
C MET A 1 -18.19 7.65 -28.71
N SER A 2 -17.13 7.93 -27.93
CA SER A 2 -17.25 8.74 -26.71
C SER A 2 -15.93 9.45 -26.36
N LYS A 3 -16.04 10.76 -26.07
CA LYS A 3 -15.20 11.63 -25.23
C LYS A 3 -13.67 11.56 -25.35
N ARG A 4 -13.11 11.49 -26.57
CA ARG A 4 -11.64 11.67 -26.79
C ARG A 4 -11.26 12.67 -27.89
N GLN A 5 -12.16 13.56 -28.29
CA GLN A 5 -11.88 14.59 -29.29
C GLN A 5 -12.44 15.94 -28.86
N ARG A 6 -11.61 16.75 -28.19
CA ARG A 6 -11.59 18.23 -28.21
C ARG A 6 -10.51 18.75 -27.25
N ALA A 7 -9.25 18.49 -27.57
CA ALA A 7 -8.10 19.24 -27.06
C ALA A 7 -6.96 18.98 -28.04
N GLY A 8 -6.84 19.84 -29.04
CA GLY A 8 -5.93 19.62 -30.17
C GLY A 8 -6.31 20.46 -31.35
N ASP A 9 -6.12 21.77 -31.22
CA ASP A 9 -5.78 22.70 -32.32
C ASP A 9 -5.57 24.11 -31.75
N SER A 10 -4.40 24.38 -31.18
CA SER A 10 -3.92 25.76 -30.99
C SER A 10 -2.87 26.07 -32.08
N VAL A 11 -3.35 26.53 -33.23
CA VAL A 11 -2.51 27.13 -34.27
C VAL A 11 -2.65 28.66 -34.20
N ASN A 12 -1.54 29.35 -33.92
CA ASN A 12 -1.31 30.79 -34.13
C ASN A 12 -2.21 31.81 -33.40
N GLY A 13 -1.76 32.28 -32.21
CA GLY A 13 -2.04 33.64 -31.71
C GLY A 13 -3.51 34.04 -31.50
N SER A 14 -4.45 33.12 -31.70
CA SER A 14 -5.85 33.28 -31.37
C SER A 14 -6.03 33.07 -29.88
N GLU A 15 -6.78 33.97 -29.25
CA GLU A 15 -7.26 33.81 -27.88
C GLU A 15 -7.87 32.41 -27.69
N PRO A 16 -7.53 31.71 -26.61
CA PRO A 16 -8.01 30.36 -26.39
C PRO A 16 -9.53 30.37 -26.16
N VAL A 17 -10.19 29.31 -26.63
CA VAL A 17 -11.64 29.19 -26.60
C VAL A 17 -12.08 28.88 -25.17
N ILE A 18 -12.99 29.70 -24.64
CA ILE A 18 -13.63 29.44 -23.34
C ILE A 18 -14.79 28.46 -23.58
N PRO A 19 -14.90 27.37 -22.81
CA PRO A 19 -16.05 26.48 -22.85
C PRO A 19 -17.39 27.23 -22.65
N ASP A 20 -18.44 26.75 -23.31
CA ASP A 20 -19.76 27.41 -23.32
C ASP A 20 -20.48 27.33 -21.97
N ASP A 21 -20.11 26.35 -21.14
CA ASP A 21 -20.63 26.07 -19.80
C ASP A 21 -19.93 26.85 -18.69
N VAL A 22 -18.80 27.49 -18.97
CA VAL A 22 -18.07 28.33 -17.99
C VAL A 22 -18.71 29.71 -17.91
N GLU A 23 -19.19 30.09 -16.73
CA GLU A 23 -19.82 31.38 -16.44
C GLU A 23 -18.93 32.26 -15.56
N ALA A 24 -19.05 33.59 -15.70
CA ALA A 24 -18.29 34.53 -14.87
C ALA A 24 -18.63 34.44 -13.37
N ALA A 25 -19.80 33.87 -13.05
CA ALA A 25 -20.29 33.66 -11.70
C ALA A 25 -19.62 32.47 -10.99
N ASP A 26 -18.95 31.59 -11.75
CA ASP A 26 -18.24 30.43 -11.20
C ASP A 26 -16.92 30.83 -10.54
N LEU A 27 -16.43 32.05 -10.81
CA LEU A 27 -15.27 32.63 -10.16
C LEU A 27 -15.58 33.01 -8.72
N ASP A 28 -14.63 32.72 -7.82
CA ASP A 28 -14.71 33.07 -6.41
C ASP A 28 -15.20 34.53 -6.22
N PRO A 29 -16.22 34.77 -5.37
CA PRO A 29 -16.78 36.10 -5.19
C PRO A 29 -15.78 37.18 -4.75
N GLU A 30 -14.75 36.82 -3.99
CA GLU A 30 -13.69 37.74 -3.54
C GLU A 30 -12.77 38.09 -4.72
N ILE A 31 -12.34 37.12 -5.51
CA ILE A 31 -11.54 37.36 -6.72
C ILE A 31 -12.33 38.19 -7.74
N ARG A 32 -13.61 37.86 -7.92
CA ARG A 32 -14.50 38.59 -8.82
C ARG A 32 -14.67 40.05 -8.37
N ARG A 33 -14.60 40.33 -7.07
CA ARG A 33 -14.66 41.70 -6.51
C ARG A 33 -13.53 42.58 -7.03
N ASP A 34 -12.33 42.03 -7.20
CA ASP A 34 -11.15 42.75 -7.70
C ASP A 34 -11.26 43.13 -9.18
N LEU A 35 -12.19 42.52 -9.92
CA LEU A 35 -12.48 42.84 -11.31
C LEU A 35 -13.45 44.02 -11.48
N HIS A 36 -14.09 44.52 -10.40
CA HIS A 36 -15.10 45.59 -10.48
C HIS A 36 -14.56 46.94 -10.99
N ALA A 37 -13.24 47.12 -10.98
CA ALA A 37 -12.59 48.29 -11.57
C ALA A 37 -12.62 48.28 -13.11
N LEU A 38 -12.92 47.15 -13.73
CA LEU A 38 -13.07 46.98 -15.17
C LEU A 38 -14.52 47.27 -15.60
N ASP A 39 -14.73 47.56 -16.89
CA ASP A 39 -16.09 47.58 -17.43
C ASP A 39 -16.70 46.18 -17.40
N LYS A 40 -18.04 46.10 -17.35
CA LYS A 40 -18.77 44.83 -17.16
C LYS A 40 -18.39 43.76 -18.20
N GLN A 41 -18.25 44.14 -19.47
CA GLN A 41 -17.96 43.17 -20.53
C GLN A 41 -16.54 42.61 -20.40
N THR A 42 -15.57 43.47 -20.08
CA THR A 42 -14.19 43.05 -19.83
C THR A 42 -14.08 42.22 -18.55
N ALA A 43 -14.76 42.63 -17.48
CA ALA A 43 -14.80 41.90 -16.21
C ALA A 43 -15.34 40.48 -16.38
N ASP A 44 -16.49 40.32 -17.05
CA ASP A 44 -17.10 39.01 -17.29
C ASP A 44 -16.19 38.10 -18.12
N ARG A 45 -15.53 38.64 -19.15
CA ARG A 45 -14.62 37.85 -19.99
C ARG A 45 -13.33 37.47 -19.27
N VAL A 46 -12.75 38.38 -18.50
CA VAL A 46 -11.58 38.09 -17.66
C VAL A 46 -11.94 37.04 -16.63
N ALA A 47 -13.09 37.16 -15.97
CA ALA A 47 -13.54 36.20 -14.96
C ALA A 47 -13.64 34.78 -15.53
N ARG A 48 -14.27 34.61 -16.70
CA ARG A 48 -14.36 33.31 -17.37
C ARG A 48 -13.00 32.72 -17.72
N HIS A 49 -12.02 33.53 -18.14
CA HIS A 49 -10.67 33.02 -18.33
C HIS A 49 -10.04 32.56 -17.01
N LEU A 50 -10.21 33.30 -15.91
CA LEU A 50 -9.66 32.91 -14.61
C LEU A 50 -10.29 31.62 -14.09
N VAL A 51 -11.59 31.36 -14.34
CA VAL A 51 -12.24 30.08 -14.03
C VAL A 51 -11.56 28.94 -14.79
N VAL A 52 -11.38 29.09 -16.10
CA VAL A 52 -10.69 28.07 -16.91
C VAL A 52 -9.24 27.86 -16.46
N VAL A 53 -8.55 28.91 -15.99
CA VAL A 53 -7.21 28.75 -15.41
C VAL A 53 -7.26 27.84 -14.19
N SER A 54 -8.18 28.07 -13.25
CA SER A 54 -8.31 27.24 -12.05
C SER A 54 -8.65 25.78 -12.35
N GLU A 55 -9.47 25.53 -13.39
CA GLU A 55 -9.81 24.17 -13.83
C GLU A 55 -8.62 23.44 -14.49
N LEU A 56 -7.81 24.16 -15.28
CA LEU A 56 -6.73 23.56 -16.06
C LEU A 56 -5.38 23.55 -15.34
N LEU A 57 -5.21 24.27 -14.22
CA LEU A 57 -3.89 24.49 -13.62
C LEU A 57 -3.13 23.19 -13.28
N GLY A 58 -3.86 22.16 -12.85
CA GLY A 58 -3.30 20.83 -12.54
C GLY A 58 -3.32 19.83 -13.70
N GLU A 59 -4.12 20.07 -14.75
CA GLU A 59 -4.31 19.11 -15.86
C GLU A 59 -3.54 19.51 -17.15
N ASP A 60 -3.57 20.79 -17.52
CA ASP A 60 -2.93 21.35 -18.72
C ASP A 60 -2.37 22.76 -18.42
N PRO A 61 -1.17 22.86 -17.82
CA PRO A 61 -0.56 24.13 -17.44
C PRO A 61 -0.31 25.08 -18.61
N ASP A 62 -0.02 24.55 -19.81
CA ASP A 62 0.21 25.34 -21.02
C ASP A 62 -1.09 26.01 -21.49
N ALA A 63 -2.20 25.28 -21.48
CA ALA A 63 -3.52 25.83 -21.78
C ALA A 63 -3.95 26.83 -20.69
N ALA A 64 -3.74 26.51 -19.41
CA ALA A 64 -3.99 27.44 -18.32
C ALA A 64 -3.22 28.75 -18.51
N LEU A 65 -1.93 28.68 -18.85
CA LEU A 65 -1.12 29.86 -19.15
C LEU A 65 -1.65 30.65 -20.37
N ALA A 66 -2.13 29.97 -21.42
CA ALA A 66 -2.75 30.66 -22.55
C ALA A 66 -3.99 31.46 -22.12
N HIS A 67 -4.86 30.90 -21.28
CA HIS A 67 -6.02 31.60 -20.72
C HIS A 67 -5.60 32.75 -19.80
N ALA A 68 -4.57 32.55 -18.96
CA ALA A 68 -4.06 33.60 -18.08
C ALA A 68 -3.42 34.77 -18.86
N ARG A 69 -2.68 34.48 -19.94
CA ARG A 69 -2.16 35.50 -20.88
C ARG A 69 -3.30 36.29 -21.54
N ALA A 70 -4.39 35.62 -21.93
CA ALA A 70 -5.57 36.26 -22.51
C ALA A 70 -6.31 37.17 -21.50
N ALA A 71 -6.41 36.76 -20.24
CA ALA A 71 -6.94 37.59 -19.15
C ALA A 71 -6.03 38.81 -18.89
N ARG A 72 -4.71 38.59 -18.77
CA ARG A 72 -3.70 39.63 -18.55
C ARG A 72 -3.67 40.66 -19.67
N ALA A 73 -3.82 40.25 -20.93
CA ALA A 73 -3.88 41.18 -22.07
C ALA A 73 -5.00 42.22 -21.93
N ARG A 74 -6.07 41.90 -21.20
CA ARG A 74 -7.23 42.77 -20.95
C ARG A 74 -7.13 43.54 -19.65
N ALA A 75 -6.56 42.91 -18.62
CA ALA A 75 -6.58 43.42 -17.25
C ALA A 75 -5.19 43.47 -16.59
N ALA A 76 -4.18 43.91 -17.35
CA ALA A 76 -2.79 44.05 -16.94
C ALA A 76 -2.53 44.94 -15.69
N ARG A 77 -3.54 45.68 -15.21
CA ARG A 77 -3.46 46.55 -14.02
C ARG A 77 -4.26 46.01 -12.83
N VAL A 78 -4.71 44.76 -12.89
CA VAL A 78 -5.42 44.10 -11.80
C VAL A 78 -4.48 43.12 -11.13
N GLY A 79 -4.33 43.23 -9.80
CA GLY A 79 -3.40 42.42 -9.00
C GLY A 79 -3.64 40.93 -9.15
N VAL A 80 -4.88 40.47 -8.93
CA VAL A 80 -5.24 39.04 -9.01
C VAL A 80 -5.05 38.45 -10.42
N VAL A 81 -5.19 39.25 -11.47
CA VAL A 81 -4.91 38.81 -12.85
C VAL A 81 -3.41 38.61 -13.08
N ARG A 82 -2.57 39.49 -12.51
CA ARG A 82 -1.12 39.34 -12.55
C ARG A 82 -0.67 38.13 -11.75
N GLU A 83 -1.27 37.92 -10.59
CA GLU A 83 -0.99 36.78 -9.73
C GLU A 83 -1.34 35.46 -10.41
N THR A 84 -2.56 35.36 -10.96
CA THR A 84 -3.01 34.19 -11.71
C THR A 84 -2.11 33.91 -12.92
N ALA A 85 -1.70 34.95 -13.66
CA ALA A 85 -0.74 34.80 -14.76
C ALA A 85 0.64 34.33 -14.29
N GLY A 86 1.11 34.80 -13.13
CA GLY A 86 2.35 34.36 -12.51
C GLY A 86 2.31 32.90 -12.08
N ILE A 87 1.23 32.47 -11.41
CA ILE A 87 1.03 31.08 -10.97
C ILE A 87 0.87 30.15 -12.17
N ALA A 88 0.10 30.53 -13.20
CA ALA A 88 -0.02 29.73 -14.42
C ALA A 88 1.32 29.61 -15.17
N ALA A 89 2.11 30.70 -15.24
CA ALA A 89 3.44 30.66 -15.85
C ALA A 89 4.41 29.80 -15.06
N TYR A 90 4.31 29.81 -13.73
CA TYR A 90 5.10 28.95 -12.84
C TYR A 90 4.81 27.46 -13.10
N ASN A 91 3.53 27.07 -13.14
CA ASN A 91 3.14 25.67 -13.41
C ASN A 91 3.48 25.21 -14.83
N ALA A 92 3.52 26.12 -15.81
CA ALA A 92 3.98 25.83 -17.18
C ALA A 92 5.51 25.84 -17.35
N GLY A 93 6.29 26.09 -16.28
CA GLY A 93 7.76 26.16 -16.35
C GLY A 93 8.30 27.41 -17.06
N GLU A 94 7.48 28.43 -17.29
CA GLU A 94 7.86 29.70 -17.92
C GLU A 94 8.44 30.68 -16.87
N TRP A 95 9.56 30.28 -16.25
CA TRP A 95 10.15 30.92 -15.06
C TRP A 95 10.37 32.43 -15.19
N GLN A 96 10.81 32.89 -16.36
CA GLN A 96 11.07 34.31 -16.60
C GLN A 96 9.78 35.15 -16.65
N GLU A 97 8.70 34.58 -17.20
CA GLU A 97 7.37 35.20 -17.18
C GLU A 97 6.79 35.15 -15.77
N ALA A 98 6.87 34.00 -15.10
CA ALA A 98 6.42 33.82 -13.72
C ALA A 98 6.98 34.89 -12.78
N ILE A 99 8.31 35.07 -12.74
CA ILE A 99 8.95 36.12 -11.90
C ILE A 99 8.44 37.52 -12.24
N THR A 100 8.27 37.80 -13.53
CA THR A 100 7.84 39.13 -13.99
C THR A 100 6.45 39.45 -13.47
N GLU A 101 5.54 38.49 -13.59
CA GLU A 101 4.14 38.62 -13.20
C GLU A 101 3.96 38.55 -11.68
N LEU A 102 4.60 37.61 -10.98
CA LEU A 102 4.56 37.49 -9.52
C LEU A 102 5.14 38.74 -8.83
N ARG A 103 6.26 39.30 -9.33
CA ARG A 103 6.80 40.57 -8.80
C ARG A 103 5.87 41.75 -9.07
N ALA A 104 5.15 41.75 -10.19
CA ALA A 104 4.16 42.78 -10.48
C ALA A 104 2.96 42.66 -9.53
N ALA A 105 2.42 41.45 -9.35
CA ALA A 105 1.35 41.16 -8.41
C ALA A 105 1.73 41.58 -6.98
N ARG A 106 2.92 41.20 -6.49
CA ARG A 106 3.40 41.58 -5.16
C ARG A 106 3.48 43.10 -4.95
N ARG A 107 3.90 43.88 -5.97
CA ARG A 107 3.90 45.35 -5.88
C ARG A 107 2.49 45.96 -5.79
N MET A 108 1.47 45.25 -6.26
CA MET A 108 0.10 45.74 -6.36
C MET A 108 -0.74 45.32 -5.15
N SER A 109 -0.63 44.06 -4.74
CA SER A 109 -1.42 43.47 -3.67
C SER A 109 -0.70 43.45 -2.32
N GLY A 110 0.63 43.64 -2.30
CA GLY A 110 1.43 43.74 -1.07
C GLY A 110 1.65 42.43 -0.29
N GLY A 111 1.23 41.28 -0.83
CA GLY A 111 1.38 39.99 -0.17
C GLY A 111 2.77 39.38 -0.32
N ASP A 112 3.37 38.99 0.80
CA ASP A 112 4.65 38.27 0.82
C ASP A 112 4.50 36.76 0.57
N ALA A 113 3.27 36.23 0.55
CA ALA A 113 2.92 34.84 0.21
C ALA A 113 3.45 34.38 -1.17
N LEU A 114 3.73 35.31 -2.08
CA LEU A 114 4.29 34.99 -3.42
C LEU A 114 5.82 34.80 -3.40
N LEU A 115 6.50 35.07 -2.28
CA LEU A 115 7.96 34.98 -2.19
C LEU A 115 8.51 33.56 -2.47
N PRO A 116 7.91 32.46 -1.98
CA PRO A 116 8.40 31.11 -2.30
C PRO A 116 8.42 30.84 -3.81
N LEU A 117 7.32 31.14 -4.52
CA LEU A 117 7.25 30.96 -5.98
C LEU A 117 8.25 31.84 -6.73
N ILE A 118 8.50 33.08 -6.26
CA ILE A 118 9.52 33.96 -6.84
C ILE A 118 10.93 33.39 -6.63
N ALA A 119 11.22 32.89 -5.44
CA ALA A 119 12.50 32.26 -5.11
C ALA A 119 12.72 30.98 -5.94
N ASP A 120 11.69 30.13 -6.02
CA ASP A 120 11.72 28.89 -6.79
C ASP A 120 11.90 29.15 -8.29
N SER A 121 11.23 30.17 -8.83
CA SER A 121 11.43 30.59 -10.22
C SER A 121 12.86 31.11 -10.50
N GLU A 122 13.52 31.78 -9.53
CA GLU A 122 14.95 32.15 -9.70
C GLU A 122 15.82 30.88 -9.70
N ARG A 123 15.47 29.87 -8.91
CA ARG A 123 16.11 28.54 -8.96
C ARG A 123 15.94 27.89 -10.34
N GLY A 124 14.72 27.90 -10.89
CA GLY A 124 14.41 27.41 -12.25
C GLY A 124 15.16 28.16 -13.38
N LEU A 125 15.59 29.40 -13.14
CA LEU A 125 16.47 30.16 -14.06
C LEU A 125 17.98 29.88 -13.85
N GLY A 126 18.33 28.93 -12.99
CA GLY A 126 19.72 28.60 -12.65
C GLY A 126 20.39 29.65 -11.76
N ARG A 127 19.63 30.32 -10.89
CA ARG A 127 20.13 31.34 -9.93
C ARG A 127 19.79 30.95 -8.48
N PRO A 128 20.23 29.78 -8.00
CA PRO A 128 19.92 29.31 -6.64
C PRO A 128 20.41 30.27 -5.53
N GLU A 129 21.49 31.02 -5.74
CA GLU A 129 21.96 32.03 -4.79
C GLU A 129 20.91 33.13 -4.56
N ARG A 130 20.19 33.50 -5.62
CA ARG A 130 19.15 34.53 -5.53
C ARG A 130 17.93 34.01 -4.77
N ALA A 131 17.61 32.72 -4.89
CA ALA A 131 16.57 32.08 -4.10
C ALA A 131 16.90 32.12 -2.59
N ILE A 132 18.16 31.83 -2.23
CA ILE A 132 18.66 31.93 -0.84
C ILE A 132 18.59 33.38 -0.34
N GLU A 133 19.03 34.36 -1.12
CA GLU A 133 18.93 35.78 -0.75
C GLU A 133 17.48 36.22 -0.48
N ILE A 134 16.52 35.69 -1.24
CA ILE A 134 15.09 35.94 -1.01
C ILE A 134 14.63 35.27 0.29
N ALA A 135 15.00 34.00 0.52
CA ALA A 135 14.65 33.27 1.74
C ALA A 135 15.22 33.91 3.02
N GLU A 136 16.38 34.56 2.93
CA GLU A 136 17.03 35.24 4.06
C GLU A 136 16.52 36.67 4.32
N SER A 137 15.64 37.20 3.45
CA SER A 137 15.08 38.56 3.55
C SER A 137 14.23 38.77 4.82
N SER A 138 14.04 40.02 5.22
CA SER A 138 13.17 40.38 6.34
C SER A 138 11.73 39.94 6.12
N GLU A 139 11.25 40.04 4.89
CA GLU A 139 9.89 39.72 4.47
C GLU A 139 9.65 38.21 4.49
N ALA A 140 10.59 37.41 3.99
CA ALA A 140 10.50 35.95 4.06
C ALA A 140 10.44 35.43 5.51
N LYS A 141 11.12 36.10 6.45
CA LYS A 141 11.07 35.77 7.88
C LYS A 141 9.72 36.06 8.55
N THR A 142 8.82 36.78 7.89
CA THR A 142 7.47 37.05 8.39
C THR A 142 6.42 36.05 7.90
N LEU A 143 6.79 35.14 6.98
CA LEU A 143 5.91 34.08 6.50
C LEU A 143 5.53 33.13 7.64
N SER A 144 4.34 32.54 7.54
CA SER A 144 3.80 31.58 8.52
C SER A 144 2.95 30.53 7.82
N GLY A 145 2.77 29.36 8.45
CA GLY A 145 1.98 28.27 7.87
C GLY A 145 2.61 27.77 6.57
N ASP A 146 1.77 27.51 5.57
CA ASP A 146 2.16 26.88 4.30
C ASP A 146 3.23 27.71 3.57
N ASP A 147 3.10 29.03 3.50
CA ASP A 147 4.08 29.89 2.82
C ASP A 147 5.50 29.78 3.44
N ALA A 148 5.58 29.60 4.76
CA ALA A 148 6.85 29.43 5.44
C ALA A 148 7.44 28.04 5.15
N LEU A 149 6.61 27.00 5.11
CA LEU A 149 7.02 25.67 4.72
C LEU A 149 7.53 25.63 3.27
N GLU A 150 6.79 26.25 2.34
CA GLU A 150 7.23 26.39 0.95
C GLU A 150 8.59 27.06 0.87
N MET A 151 8.79 28.16 1.60
CA MET A 151 10.07 28.85 1.61
C MET A 151 11.22 27.95 2.11
N LEU A 152 10.98 27.10 3.12
CA LEU A 152 11.97 26.15 3.62
C LEU A 152 12.35 25.11 2.56
N ILE A 153 11.35 24.52 1.88
CA ILE A 153 11.57 23.54 0.81
C ILE A 153 12.35 24.19 -0.34
N VAL A 154 11.96 25.40 -0.76
CA VAL A 154 12.63 26.13 -1.84
C VAL A 154 14.08 26.47 -1.50
N ALA A 155 14.32 26.95 -0.27
CA ALA A 155 15.65 27.29 0.21
C ALA A 155 16.55 26.03 0.33
N SER A 156 15.99 24.90 0.77
CA SER A 156 16.69 23.62 0.80
C SER A 156 17.06 23.15 -0.61
N GLY A 157 16.13 23.19 -1.55
CA GLY A 157 16.38 22.88 -2.97
C GLY A 157 17.49 23.76 -3.57
N ALA A 158 17.49 25.06 -3.27
CA ALA A 158 18.55 25.97 -3.71
C ALA A 158 19.93 25.62 -3.14
N ARG A 159 20.00 25.08 -1.92
CA ARG A 159 21.25 24.56 -1.34
C ARG A 159 21.71 23.28 -2.05
N LEU A 160 20.79 22.40 -2.41
CA LEU A 160 21.09 21.18 -3.18
C LEU A 160 21.67 21.51 -4.56
N ASP A 161 21.09 22.49 -5.27
CA ASP A 161 21.60 22.96 -6.56
C ASP A 161 23.02 23.53 -6.49
N LEU A 162 23.39 24.10 -5.34
CA LEU A 162 24.74 24.58 -5.05
C LEU A 162 25.71 23.48 -4.57
N GLY A 163 25.26 22.23 -4.49
CA GLY A 163 26.04 21.11 -3.96
C GLY A 163 26.32 21.23 -2.45
N GLN A 164 25.37 21.79 -1.68
CA GLN A 164 25.48 22.00 -0.24
C GLN A 164 24.44 21.16 0.55
N PRO A 165 24.49 19.82 0.48
CA PRO A 165 23.42 18.98 0.99
C PRO A 165 23.28 19.00 2.52
N GLU A 166 24.37 19.19 3.28
CA GLU A 166 24.29 19.31 4.74
C GLU A 166 23.59 20.61 5.18
N LEU A 167 23.78 21.70 4.41
CA LEU A 167 23.05 22.94 4.65
C LEU A 167 21.58 22.81 4.24
N ALA A 168 21.27 22.04 3.20
CA ALA A 168 19.90 21.74 2.79
C ALA A 168 19.12 21.00 3.88
N VAL A 169 19.76 20.01 4.52
CA VAL A 169 19.22 19.30 5.70
C VAL A 169 18.99 20.28 6.86
N ALA A 170 19.99 21.09 7.20
CA ALA A 170 19.89 22.05 8.31
C ALA A 170 18.78 23.11 8.12
N VAL A 171 18.48 23.51 6.88
CA VAL A 171 17.35 24.41 6.57
C VAL A 171 16.02 23.75 6.93
N LEU A 172 15.83 22.48 6.54
CA LEU A 172 14.57 21.76 6.75
C LEU A 172 14.34 21.33 8.21
N GLU A 173 15.39 21.23 9.01
CA GLU A 173 15.29 21.00 10.46
C GLU A 173 14.58 22.14 11.21
N ALA A 174 14.40 23.32 10.59
CA ALA A 174 13.56 24.37 11.13
C ALA A 174 12.05 24.09 11.01
N GLY A 175 11.67 23.10 10.17
CA GLY A 175 10.29 22.64 10.00
C GLY A 175 9.84 21.67 11.09
N ASP A 176 8.54 21.35 11.11
CA ASP A 176 7.96 20.43 12.09
C ASP A 176 8.10 18.95 11.66
N LEU A 177 9.27 18.38 11.99
CA LEU A 177 9.68 17.00 11.73
C LEU A 177 9.21 16.01 12.83
N ARG A 178 7.97 16.09 13.29
CA ARG A 178 7.40 15.09 14.22
C ARG A 178 6.85 13.89 13.44
N PRO A 179 7.35 12.66 13.68
CA PRO A 179 6.79 11.46 13.06
C PRO A 179 5.30 11.27 13.41
N GLY A 180 4.54 10.68 12.49
CA GLY A 180 3.09 10.43 12.65
C GLY A 180 2.18 11.62 12.33
N ARG A 181 2.74 12.76 11.89
CA ARG A 181 1.95 13.81 11.21
C ARG A 181 1.51 13.31 9.84
N THR A 182 0.32 13.71 9.42
CA THR A 182 -0.31 13.34 8.14
C THR A 182 -0.83 14.58 7.42
N GLY A 183 -0.96 14.50 6.10
CA GLY A 183 -1.44 15.59 5.23
C GLY A 183 -0.32 16.20 4.38
N ASP A 184 -0.71 16.96 3.37
CA ASP A 184 0.13 17.50 2.29
C ASP A 184 1.38 18.22 2.79
N ASP A 185 1.23 19.01 3.86
CA ASP A 185 2.31 19.81 4.43
C ASP A 185 3.39 18.91 5.06
N ALA A 186 2.98 17.88 5.80
CA ALA A 186 3.86 16.89 6.40
C ALA A 186 4.53 16.02 5.33
N ALA A 187 3.77 15.51 4.35
CA ALA A 187 4.27 14.69 3.25
C ALA A 187 5.38 15.42 2.47
N ARG A 188 5.12 16.67 2.05
CA ARG A 188 6.08 17.47 1.27
C ARG A 188 7.31 17.86 2.08
N LEU A 189 7.16 18.19 3.37
CA LEU A 189 8.29 18.47 4.25
C LEU A 189 9.18 17.24 4.43
N PHE A 190 8.58 16.09 4.76
CA PHE A 190 9.30 14.85 5.03
C PHE A 190 10.00 14.34 3.76
N TYR A 191 9.33 14.44 2.61
CA TYR A 191 9.93 14.08 1.32
C TYR A 191 11.14 14.95 1.00
N ALA A 192 11.01 16.28 1.13
CA ALA A 192 12.12 17.20 0.90
C ALA A 192 13.30 16.92 1.86
N TYR A 193 12.99 16.59 3.12
CA TYR A 193 14.00 16.25 4.12
C TYR A 193 14.71 14.95 3.80
N ALA A 194 13.97 13.92 3.41
CA ALA A 194 14.50 12.63 2.98
C ALA A 194 15.42 12.78 1.76
N SER A 195 15.00 13.56 0.76
CA SER A 195 15.79 13.85 -0.45
C SER A 195 17.09 14.59 -0.14
N ALA A 196 17.05 15.55 0.79
CA ALA A 196 18.24 16.27 1.25
C ALA A 196 19.19 15.34 2.02
N LEU A 197 18.67 14.47 2.90
CA LEU A 197 19.45 13.45 3.62
C LEU A 197 20.12 12.47 2.67
N GLU A 198 19.41 12.01 1.64
CA GLU A 198 19.94 11.11 0.62
C GLU A 198 21.10 11.75 -0.12
N THR A 199 20.93 13.00 -0.57
CA THR A 199 21.97 13.76 -1.28
C THR A 199 23.18 14.03 -0.37
N ALA A 200 22.96 14.17 0.94
CA ALA A 200 24.03 14.26 1.95
C ALA A 200 24.72 12.92 2.25
N GLY A 201 24.32 11.83 1.59
CA GLY A 201 24.85 10.49 1.81
C GLY A 201 24.34 9.81 3.09
N ARG A 202 23.36 10.38 3.79
CA ARG A 202 22.74 9.83 5.01
C ARG A 202 21.61 8.86 4.66
N ARG A 203 21.95 7.79 3.93
CA ARG A 203 20.98 6.87 3.31
C ARG A 203 20.02 6.21 4.32
N SER A 204 20.51 5.79 5.48
CA SER A 204 19.66 5.19 6.53
C SER A 204 18.58 6.16 6.99
N ASP A 205 18.97 7.41 7.21
CA ASP A 205 18.06 8.46 7.67
C ASP A 205 17.09 8.83 6.55
N ALA A 206 17.57 8.89 5.31
CA ALA A 206 16.74 9.14 4.14
C ALA A 206 15.65 8.07 3.97
N LEU A 207 15.98 6.78 4.14
CA LEU A 207 14.99 5.69 4.11
C LEU A 207 13.90 5.88 5.16
N THR A 208 14.28 6.15 6.42
CA THR A 208 13.33 6.42 7.50
C THR A 208 12.43 7.61 7.18
N TRP A 209 12.99 8.67 6.60
CA TRP A 209 12.23 9.87 6.28
C TRP A 209 11.37 9.75 5.02
N PHE A 210 11.77 8.94 4.04
CA PHE A 210 10.89 8.58 2.93
C PHE A 210 9.73 7.68 3.39
N GLN A 211 9.93 6.80 4.38
CA GLN A 211 8.82 6.06 5.03
C GLN A 211 7.86 7.00 5.74
N ASN A 212 8.37 7.98 6.50
CA ASN A 212 7.53 8.99 7.13
C ASN A 212 6.79 9.83 6.10
N ALA A 213 7.43 10.18 4.97
CA ALA A 213 6.80 10.90 3.87
C ALA A 213 5.65 10.10 3.26
N ALA A 214 5.89 8.83 2.90
CA ALA A 214 4.85 7.94 2.38
C ALA A 214 3.68 7.76 3.36
N ALA A 215 3.97 7.57 4.66
CA ALA A 215 2.93 7.44 5.68
C ALA A 215 2.12 8.73 5.90
N ALA A 216 2.71 9.91 5.63
CA ALA A 216 2.05 11.19 5.76
C ALA A 216 1.22 11.57 4.51
N ASP A 217 1.52 10.95 3.37
CA ASP A 217 0.99 11.30 2.04
C ASP A 217 -0.36 10.63 1.76
N VAL A 218 -1.42 11.16 2.37
CA VAL A 218 -2.78 10.60 2.27
C VAL A 218 -3.41 10.78 0.87
N ASP A 219 -2.91 11.74 0.11
CA ASP A 219 -3.47 12.18 -1.18
C ASP A 219 -2.53 11.87 -2.37
N ASP A 220 -1.52 11.00 -2.19
CA ASP A 220 -0.57 10.55 -3.20
C ASP A 220 0.16 11.69 -3.96
N LEU A 221 0.57 12.74 -3.23
CA LEU A 221 1.21 13.93 -3.80
C LEU A 221 2.69 13.76 -4.13
N THR A 222 3.35 12.77 -3.53
CA THR A 222 4.79 12.53 -3.66
C THR A 222 5.07 11.13 -4.17
N ASP A 223 6.23 10.93 -4.79
CA ASP A 223 6.70 9.61 -5.21
C ASP A 223 7.55 8.94 -4.11
N ALA A 224 7.30 9.25 -2.82
CA ALA A 224 8.08 8.75 -1.69
C ALA A 224 8.23 7.22 -1.70
N GLU A 225 7.16 6.51 -2.07
CA GLU A 225 7.15 5.06 -2.19
C GLU A 225 8.08 4.55 -3.30
N PHE A 226 8.09 5.22 -4.46
CA PHE A 226 9.04 4.91 -5.54
C PHE A 226 10.49 5.18 -5.13
N ARG A 227 10.74 6.28 -4.40
CA ARG A 227 12.07 6.58 -3.84
C ARG A 227 12.52 5.53 -2.84
N LEU A 228 11.61 4.98 -2.02
CA LEU A 228 11.90 3.83 -1.15
C LEU A 228 12.27 2.58 -1.94
N MET A 229 11.58 2.30 -3.05
CA MET A 229 11.92 1.18 -3.93
C MET A 229 13.31 1.37 -4.55
N GLU A 230 13.64 2.56 -5.06
CA GLU A 230 14.96 2.86 -5.65
C GLU A 230 16.10 2.78 -4.62
N LEU A 231 15.88 3.35 -3.43
CA LEU A 231 16.83 3.31 -2.32
C LEU A 231 16.88 1.95 -1.63
N GLY A 232 15.86 1.12 -1.77
CA GLY A 232 15.89 -0.30 -1.40
C GLY A 232 16.65 -1.13 -2.44
N SER A 233 16.53 -0.78 -3.73
CA SER A 233 17.06 -1.56 -4.85
C SER A 233 18.54 -1.29 -5.18
N THR A 234 19.06 -0.10 -4.93
CA THR A 234 20.40 0.30 -5.41
C THR A 234 21.54 0.07 -4.41
N LYS A 235 21.84 -1.21 -4.12
CA LYS A 235 23.21 -1.79 -4.02
C LYS A 235 23.14 -3.29 -3.65
N ASN A 236 22.67 -4.09 -4.61
CA ASN A 236 23.33 -5.35 -4.99
C ASN A 236 23.94 -5.27 -6.41
N GLY A 237 24.15 -4.04 -6.91
CA GLY A 237 24.74 -3.76 -8.23
C GLY A 237 26.18 -3.26 -8.17
N ALA A 238 27.09 -4.03 -7.55
CA ALA A 238 28.52 -3.92 -7.79
C ALA A 238 29.16 -5.28 -7.52
N VAL A 239 29.37 -6.05 -8.58
CA VAL A 239 30.25 -7.23 -8.56
C VAL A 239 31.64 -6.74 -8.12
N PRO A 240 32.17 -7.15 -6.94
CA PRO A 240 33.60 -7.04 -6.74
C PRO A 240 34.23 -8.10 -7.61
N ALA A 241 34.90 -7.68 -8.68
CA ALA A 241 35.88 -8.52 -9.34
C ALA A 241 36.91 -8.94 -8.28
N GLY A 242 36.84 -10.21 -7.86
CA GLY A 242 37.76 -10.81 -6.90
C GLY A 242 37.34 -10.68 -5.45
N ARG A 243 36.35 -11.47 -5.03
CA ARG A 243 36.38 -12.13 -3.72
C ARG A 243 35.78 -13.52 -3.85
N GLU A 244 36.47 -14.44 -3.21
CA GLU A 244 36.34 -15.89 -3.32
C GLU A 244 34.90 -16.34 -3.15
N THR A 245 34.55 -17.41 -3.88
CA THR A 245 33.37 -18.24 -3.65
C THR A 245 33.25 -18.54 -2.16
N GLY A 246 32.43 -17.75 -1.46
CA GLY A 246 31.90 -18.13 -0.16
C GLY A 246 31.02 -19.34 -0.41
N GLU A 247 31.44 -20.47 0.14
CA GLU A 247 30.63 -21.67 0.27
C GLU A 247 29.23 -21.25 0.74
N ALA A 248 28.18 -21.80 0.11
CA ALA A 248 26.85 -21.76 0.69
C ALA A 248 27.00 -22.19 2.15
N SER A 249 26.71 -21.28 3.09
CA SER A 249 26.60 -21.64 4.49
C SER A 249 25.66 -22.83 4.53
N GLU A 250 26.14 -24.00 4.95
CA GLU A 250 25.26 -25.13 5.18
C GLU A 250 24.12 -24.63 6.07
N ALA A 251 22.88 -24.78 5.61
CA ALA A 251 21.71 -24.41 6.39
C ALA A 251 21.83 -25.09 7.75
N ASP A 252 21.68 -24.32 8.83
CA ASP A 252 21.76 -24.87 10.19
C ASP A 252 20.73 -26.01 10.29
N PRO A 253 21.16 -27.27 10.47
CA PRO A 253 20.25 -28.41 10.48
C PRO A 253 19.25 -28.35 11.64
N ASP A 254 19.51 -27.50 12.65
CA ASP A 254 18.64 -27.27 13.79
C ASP A 254 17.70 -26.05 13.60
N SER A 255 17.71 -25.41 12.42
CA SER A 255 16.79 -24.32 12.11
C SER A 255 15.35 -24.81 11.94
N LEU A 256 14.39 -23.93 12.23
CA LEU A 256 12.97 -24.24 12.10
C LEU A 256 12.62 -24.73 10.69
N GLY A 257 13.11 -24.05 9.65
CA GLY A 257 12.87 -24.42 8.26
C GLY A 257 13.41 -25.81 7.92
N ALA A 258 14.60 -26.15 8.43
CA ALA A 258 15.25 -27.44 8.17
C ALA A 258 14.49 -28.66 8.75
N HIS A 259 13.61 -28.45 9.74
CA HIS A 259 12.77 -29.51 10.31
C HIS A 259 11.68 -30.00 9.34
N TYR A 260 11.32 -29.19 8.34
CA TYR A 260 10.23 -29.46 7.39
C TYR A 260 10.77 -29.69 5.99
N ASP A 261 10.20 -30.67 5.28
CA ASP A 261 10.61 -30.97 3.90
C ASP A 261 9.81 -30.18 2.85
N SER A 262 8.75 -29.49 3.28
CA SER A 262 8.03 -28.53 2.45
C SER A 262 7.52 -27.34 3.26
N LEU A 263 7.58 -26.15 2.65
CA LEU A 263 7.05 -24.90 3.18
C LEU A 263 5.92 -24.42 2.26
N LEU A 264 4.75 -24.19 2.85
CA LEU A 264 3.54 -23.71 2.18
C LEU A 264 3.32 -22.26 2.61
N PHE A 265 3.78 -21.30 1.80
CA PHE A 265 3.69 -19.88 2.12
C PHE A 265 2.38 -19.29 1.65
N ASP A 266 1.68 -18.58 2.54
CA ASP A 266 0.79 -17.51 2.12
C ASP A 266 1.58 -16.37 1.42
N LEU A 267 0.88 -15.48 0.72
CA LEU A 267 1.47 -14.40 -0.07
C LEU A 267 1.38 -13.04 0.63
N ASP A 268 0.25 -12.35 0.47
CA ASP A 268 0.02 -10.99 0.97
C ASP A 268 0.02 -10.94 2.50
N GLY A 269 0.96 -10.19 3.08
CA GLY A 269 1.15 -10.11 4.53
C GLY A 269 2.18 -11.11 5.08
N THR A 270 2.61 -12.07 4.27
CA THR A 270 3.63 -13.09 4.64
C THR A 270 4.92 -12.93 3.85
N LEU A 271 4.85 -12.89 2.51
CA LEU A 271 6.00 -12.69 1.63
C LEU A 271 6.17 -11.24 1.18
N PHE A 272 5.07 -10.51 1.00
CA PHE A 272 5.09 -9.12 0.54
C PHE A 272 3.89 -8.34 1.10
N ALA A 273 4.02 -7.02 1.13
CA ALA A 273 2.93 -6.11 1.47
C ALA A 273 2.84 -5.02 0.40
N GLY A 274 1.69 -4.95 -0.27
CA GLY A 274 1.53 -4.09 -1.45
C GLY A 274 2.51 -4.49 -2.55
N ALA A 275 3.27 -3.52 -3.06
CA ALA A 275 4.22 -3.72 -4.16
C ALA A 275 5.64 -4.17 -3.72
N SER A 276 5.89 -4.44 -2.43
CA SER A 276 7.23 -4.72 -1.91
C SER A 276 7.32 -6.03 -1.12
N ALA A 277 8.38 -6.80 -1.36
CA ALA A 277 8.72 -7.96 -0.53
C ALA A 277 8.98 -7.54 0.93
N LEU A 278 8.51 -8.37 1.86
CA LEU A 278 8.76 -8.18 3.28
C LEU A 278 10.23 -8.50 3.62
N PRO A 279 10.80 -7.89 4.68
CA PRO A 279 12.15 -8.20 5.13
C PRO A 279 12.34 -9.71 5.34
N HIS A 280 13.52 -10.22 4.95
CA HIS A 280 13.91 -11.64 5.05
C HIS A 280 13.10 -12.62 4.19
N ALA A 281 11.99 -12.21 3.56
CA ALA A 281 11.13 -13.11 2.79
C ALA A 281 11.85 -13.72 1.56
N VAL A 282 12.51 -12.87 0.77
CA VAL A 282 13.22 -13.31 -0.45
C VAL A 282 14.32 -14.31 -0.12
N ASP A 283 15.10 -14.02 0.92
CA ASP A 283 16.18 -14.92 1.36
C ASP A 283 15.60 -16.23 1.90
N ALA A 284 14.59 -16.17 2.78
CA ALA A 284 13.95 -17.36 3.37
C ALA A 284 13.37 -18.32 2.31
N VAL A 285 12.85 -17.79 1.20
CA VAL A 285 12.36 -18.60 0.07
C VAL A 285 13.51 -19.12 -0.79
N ASN A 286 14.41 -18.24 -1.24
CA ASN A 286 15.42 -18.57 -2.24
C ASN A 286 16.53 -19.49 -1.73
N THR A 287 16.83 -19.44 -0.42
CA THR A 287 17.87 -20.28 0.20
C THR A 287 17.32 -21.55 0.83
N SER A 288 15.99 -21.73 0.83
CA SER A 288 15.34 -22.88 1.44
C SER A 288 15.82 -24.19 0.82
N ALA A 289 16.21 -25.14 1.67
CA ALA A 289 16.48 -26.51 1.26
C ALA A 289 15.19 -27.35 1.09
N SER A 290 14.05 -26.82 1.56
CA SER A 290 12.74 -27.46 1.55
C SER A 290 11.99 -27.18 0.25
N SER A 291 11.04 -28.04 -0.11
CA SER A 291 10.15 -27.79 -1.26
C SER A 291 9.22 -26.60 -0.96
N VAL A 292 9.27 -25.55 -1.78
CA VAL A 292 8.46 -24.35 -1.59
C VAL A 292 7.22 -24.37 -2.49
N LEU A 293 6.06 -24.10 -1.89
CA LEU A 293 4.81 -23.79 -2.57
C LEU A 293 4.24 -22.47 -2.07
N PHE A 294 3.55 -21.78 -2.98
CA PHE A 294 2.90 -20.50 -2.77
C PHE A 294 1.38 -20.70 -2.80
N VAL A 295 0.69 -20.42 -1.71
CA VAL A 295 -0.73 -20.76 -1.51
C VAL A 295 -1.55 -19.49 -1.28
N THR A 296 -2.31 -19.07 -2.28
CA THR A 296 -3.11 -17.83 -2.22
C THR A 296 -4.61 -18.07 -2.32
N ASN A 297 -5.37 -17.31 -1.53
CA ASN A 297 -6.82 -17.26 -1.63
C ASN A 297 -7.32 -16.40 -2.81
N ASN A 298 -6.45 -15.70 -3.53
CA ASN A 298 -6.84 -14.87 -4.66
C ASN A 298 -7.17 -15.72 -5.91
N ALA A 299 -8.41 -15.60 -6.41
CA ALA A 299 -8.89 -16.30 -7.61
C ALA A 299 -8.84 -15.45 -8.89
N SER A 300 -8.29 -14.24 -8.82
CA SER A 300 -8.33 -13.28 -9.94
C SER A 300 -7.15 -13.39 -10.92
N ARG A 301 -6.05 -14.03 -10.50
CA ARG A 301 -4.81 -14.18 -11.27
C ARG A 301 -4.55 -15.65 -11.55
N SER A 302 -3.94 -15.95 -12.70
CA SER A 302 -3.48 -17.30 -13.02
C SER A 302 -2.23 -17.65 -12.21
N PRO A 303 -1.89 -18.94 -12.06
CA PRO A 303 -0.64 -19.37 -11.43
C PRO A 303 0.61 -18.74 -12.06
N GLU A 304 0.63 -18.58 -13.39
CA GLU A 304 1.74 -17.95 -14.12
C GLU A 304 1.88 -16.47 -13.77
N ALA A 305 0.77 -15.73 -13.72
CA ALA A 305 0.79 -14.31 -13.37
C ALA A 305 1.23 -14.08 -11.92
N VAL A 306 0.88 -14.99 -11.00
CA VAL A 306 1.36 -14.94 -9.61
C VAL A 306 2.86 -15.26 -9.54
N ALA A 307 3.34 -16.28 -10.25
CA ALA A 307 4.76 -16.62 -10.28
C ALA A 307 5.62 -15.51 -10.92
N GLU A 308 5.13 -14.88 -11.99
CA GLU A 308 5.76 -13.72 -12.61
C GLU A 308 5.88 -12.56 -11.61
N HIS A 309 4.79 -12.23 -10.92
CA HIS A 309 4.80 -11.19 -9.90
C HIS A 309 5.77 -11.48 -8.74
N LEU A 310 5.80 -12.73 -8.24
CA LEU A 310 6.78 -13.15 -7.25
C LEU A 310 8.22 -13.00 -7.78
N THR A 311 8.45 -13.32 -9.05
CA THR A 311 9.77 -13.15 -9.69
C THR A 311 10.19 -11.68 -9.78
N GLU A 312 9.26 -10.78 -10.09
CA GLU A 312 9.51 -9.33 -10.09
C GLU A 312 9.93 -8.81 -8.70
N LEU A 313 9.39 -9.40 -7.63
CA LEU A 313 9.74 -9.09 -6.25
C LEU A 313 11.04 -9.75 -5.77
N GLY A 314 11.68 -10.57 -6.61
CA GLY A 314 12.97 -11.22 -6.34
C GLY A 314 12.89 -12.66 -5.84
N PHE A 315 11.70 -13.26 -5.76
CA PHE A 315 11.51 -14.67 -5.40
C PHE A 315 11.81 -15.59 -6.59
N THR A 316 12.38 -16.76 -6.31
CA THR A 316 12.53 -17.83 -7.30
C THR A 316 11.23 -18.64 -7.31
N ALA A 317 10.31 -18.29 -8.21
CA ALA A 317 8.99 -18.92 -8.29
C ALA A 317 8.68 -19.40 -9.71
N VAL A 318 8.04 -20.57 -9.82
CA VAL A 318 7.45 -21.06 -11.07
C VAL A 318 5.97 -21.41 -10.87
N ALA A 319 5.19 -21.40 -11.96
CA ALA A 319 3.75 -21.59 -11.93
C ALA A 319 3.30 -22.89 -11.24
N ASP A 320 4.06 -23.99 -11.39
CA ASP A 320 3.76 -25.29 -10.76
C ASP A 320 3.83 -25.24 -9.22
N GLN A 321 4.56 -24.27 -8.67
CA GLN A 321 4.65 -24.04 -7.23
C GLN A 321 3.49 -23.18 -6.70
N VAL A 322 2.66 -22.60 -7.58
CA VAL A 322 1.55 -21.73 -7.17
C VAL A 322 0.26 -22.54 -7.08
N VAL A 323 -0.40 -22.42 -5.94
CA VAL A 323 -1.71 -23.01 -5.63
C VAL A 323 -2.68 -21.87 -5.34
N THR A 324 -3.68 -21.71 -6.22
CA THR A 324 -4.69 -20.66 -6.11
C THR A 324 -6.03 -21.22 -5.67
N SER A 325 -6.86 -20.37 -5.07
CA SER A 325 -8.26 -20.73 -4.79
C SER A 325 -9.11 -20.93 -6.04
N ALA A 326 -8.69 -20.42 -7.21
CA ALA A 326 -9.35 -20.68 -8.48
C ALA A 326 -9.18 -22.15 -8.92
N GLN A 327 -7.96 -22.68 -8.84
CA GLN A 327 -7.66 -24.10 -9.07
C GLN A 327 -8.45 -24.99 -8.11
N ALA A 328 -8.40 -24.69 -6.81
CA ALA A 328 -9.15 -25.43 -5.80
C ALA A 328 -10.67 -25.35 -6.04
N GLY A 329 -11.19 -24.19 -6.46
CA GLY A 329 -12.59 -23.98 -6.79
C GLY A 329 -13.05 -24.82 -7.98
N ALA A 330 -12.31 -24.79 -9.09
CA ALA A 330 -12.61 -25.58 -10.28
C ALA A 330 -12.52 -27.10 -10.00
N ALA A 331 -11.49 -27.53 -9.28
CA ALA A 331 -11.35 -28.92 -8.84
C ALA A 331 -12.55 -29.35 -7.98
N LEU A 332 -12.96 -28.55 -7.01
CA LEU A 332 -14.11 -28.86 -6.14
C LEU A 332 -15.42 -28.94 -6.93
N VAL A 333 -15.65 -28.07 -7.90
CA VAL A 333 -16.83 -28.18 -8.79
C VAL A 333 -16.80 -29.50 -9.55
N SER A 334 -15.64 -29.90 -10.09
CA SER A 334 -15.50 -31.12 -10.89
C SER A 334 -15.81 -32.42 -10.12
N GLU A 335 -15.68 -32.41 -8.79
CA GLU A 335 -16.09 -33.52 -7.92
C GLU A 335 -17.61 -33.68 -7.84
N HIS A 336 -18.37 -32.61 -8.12
CA HIS A 336 -19.81 -32.53 -7.95
C HIS A 336 -20.58 -32.58 -9.28
N VAL A 337 -19.90 -32.43 -10.41
CA VAL A 337 -20.54 -32.38 -11.73
C VAL A 337 -19.85 -33.30 -12.75
N PRO A 338 -20.57 -33.85 -13.74
CA PRO A 338 -19.95 -34.60 -14.83
C PRO A 338 -19.01 -33.73 -15.68
N ALA A 339 -17.99 -34.35 -16.28
CA ALA A 339 -17.16 -33.68 -17.29
C ALA A 339 -18.00 -33.13 -18.45
N GLY A 340 -17.62 -31.97 -18.98
CA GLY A 340 -18.33 -31.24 -20.04
C GLY A 340 -19.54 -30.45 -19.56
N SER A 341 -19.83 -30.44 -18.26
CA SER A 341 -20.94 -29.67 -17.69
C SER A 341 -20.73 -28.16 -17.80
N ARG A 342 -21.83 -27.43 -17.96
CA ARG A 342 -21.83 -25.96 -17.96
C ARG A 342 -21.74 -25.43 -16.54
N VAL A 343 -20.78 -24.55 -16.30
CA VAL A 343 -20.52 -23.93 -15.00
C VAL A 343 -20.54 -22.42 -15.17
N LEU A 344 -21.42 -21.75 -14.45
CA LEU A 344 -21.49 -20.29 -14.47
C LEU A 344 -20.35 -19.73 -13.62
N VAL A 345 -19.57 -18.83 -14.21
CA VAL A 345 -18.42 -18.21 -13.54
C VAL A 345 -18.74 -16.77 -13.18
N VAL A 346 -18.71 -16.48 -11.87
CA VAL A 346 -18.64 -15.11 -11.32
C VAL A 346 -17.21 -14.88 -10.85
N GLY A 347 -16.42 -14.12 -11.61
CA GLY A 347 -15.02 -13.91 -11.30
C GLY A 347 -14.21 -13.54 -12.54
N ALA A 348 -12.90 -13.47 -12.38
CA ALA A 348 -11.96 -13.09 -13.44
C ALA A 348 -11.80 -14.19 -14.49
N ASP A 349 -11.15 -13.86 -15.60
CA ASP A 349 -10.88 -14.81 -16.69
C ASP A 349 -10.02 -15.99 -16.24
N ALA A 350 -9.08 -15.78 -15.31
CA ALA A 350 -8.30 -16.87 -14.72
C ALA A 350 -9.19 -17.99 -14.14
N LEU A 351 -10.27 -17.65 -13.44
CA LEU A 351 -11.21 -18.64 -12.91
C LEU A 351 -11.99 -19.35 -14.03
N ARG A 352 -12.30 -18.65 -15.12
CA ARG A 352 -12.95 -19.25 -16.30
C ARG A 352 -12.03 -20.28 -16.96
N ASP A 353 -10.76 -19.93 -17.07
CA ASP A 353 -9.74 -20.80 -17.66
C ASP A 353 -9.53 -22.06 -16.82
N GLU A 354 -9.49 -21.95 -15.49
CA GLU A 354 -9.42 -23.10 -14.58
C GLU A 354 -10.63 -24.04 -14.73
N VAL A 355 -11.85 -23.50 -14.83
CA VAL A 355 -13.05 -24.32 -15.10
C VAL A 355 -12.91 -25.10 -16.41
N ASN A 356 -12.41 -24.45 -17.47
CA ASN A 356 -12.21 -25.09 -18.77
C ASN A 356 -11.07 -26.13 -18.72
N ALA A 357 -9.98 -25.84 -17.99
CA ALA A 357 -8.85 -26.75 -17.81
C ALA A 357 -9.25 -28.04 -17.08
N HIS A 358 -10.22 -27.94 -16.16
CA HIS A 358 -10.83 -29.09 -15.48
C HIS A 358 -11.91 -29.82 -16.31
N GLY A 359 -11.98 -29.57 -17.62
CA GLY A 359 -12.84 -30.30 -18.55
C GLY A 359 -14.32 -29.93 -18.45
N MET A 360 -14.64 -28.80 -17.82
CA MET A 360 -15.99 -28.23 -17.78
C MET A 360 -16.12 -27.10 -18.83
N VAL A 361 -17.32 -26.52 -18.97
CA VAL A 361 -17.57 -25.43 -19.92
C VAL A 361 -17.98 -24.18 -19.13
N ALA A 362 -17.10 -23.19 -19.08
CA ALA A 362 -17.41 -21.91 -18.46
C ALA A 362 -18.49 -21.16 -19.24
N VAL A 363 -19.57 -20.77 -18.57
CA VAL A 363 -20.68 -19.96 -19.11
C VAL A 363 -20.87 -18.70 -18.28
N ALA A 364 -21.66 -17.75 -18.79
CA ALA A 364 -21.84 -16.43 -18.18
C ALA A 364 -23.30 -16.11 -17.81
N SER A 365 -24.28 -16.88 -18.29
CA SER A 365 -25.70 -16.63 -18.02
C SER A 365 -26.39 -17.84 -17.41
N ALA A 366 -27.39 -17.58 -16.57
CA ALA A 366 -28.30 -18.61 -16.08
C ALA A 366 -29.16 -19.22 -17.20
N ASP A 367 -29.37 -18.50 -18.32
CA ASP A 367 -30.07 -19.01 -19.51
C ASP A 367 -29.28 -20.10 -20.24
N ASP A 368 -27.98 -20.22 -19.96
CA ASP A 368 -27.15 -21.33 -20.45
C ASP A 368 -27.43 -22.64 -19.67
N GLU A 369 -28.36 -22.64 -18.72
CA GLU A 369 -28.72 -23.76 -17.85
C GLU A 369 -27.51 -24.41 -17.15
N PRO A 370 -26.67 -23.60 -16.44
CA PRO A 370 -25.53 -24.13 -15.70
C PRO A 370 -26.00 -25.03 -14.55
N ILE A 371 -25.29 -26.14 -14.32
CA ILE A 371 -25.58 -27.04 -13.19
C ILE A 371 -24.69 -26.75 -11.97
N ALA A 372 -23.72 -25.85 -12.11
CA ALA A 372 -22.92 -25.31 -11.02
C ALA A 372 -22.60 -23.83 -11.25
N VAL A 373 -22.33 -23.14 -10.14
CA VAL A 373 -21.81 -21.77 -10.08
C VAL A 373 -20.50 -21.82 -9.33
N VAL A 374 -19.45 -21.22 -9.90
CA VAL A 374 -18.20 -20.96 -9.18
C VAL A 374 -17.99 -19.45 -9.06
N GLN A 375 -17.67 -19.00 -7.85
CA GLN A 375 -17.56 -17.59 -7.52
C GLN A 375 -16.19 -17.26 -6.92
N GLY A 376 -15.46 -16.35 -7.56
CA GLY A 376 -14.20 -15.79 -7.10
C GLY A 376 -14.17 -14.26 -7.27
N HIS A 377 -13.17 -13.62 -6.67
CA HIS A 377 -13.04 -12.17 -6.75
C HIS A 377 -12.77 -11.71 -8.19
N SER A 378 -13.43 -10.63 -8.60
CA SER A 378 -13.05 -9.81 -9.76
C SER A 378 -13.48 -8.36 -9.51
N PRO A 379 -12.63 -7.36 -9.87
CA PRO A 379 -13.01 -5.95 -9.81
C PRO A 379 -14.26 -5.60 -10.64
N ASP A 380 -14.52 -6.36 -11.70
CA ASP A 380 -15.67 -6.16 -12.59
C ASP A 380 -16.96 -6.80 -12.06
N THR A 381 -16.90 -7.50 -10.92
CA THR A 381 -18.07 -8.15 -10.33
C THR A 381 -19.10 -7.12 -9.89
N GLY A 382 -20.25 -7.13 -10.56
CA GLY A 382 -21.35 -6.22 -10.29
C GLY A 382 -22.71 -6.90 -10.23
N TRP A 383 -23.75 -6.09 -10.05
CA TRP A 383 -25.14 -6.54 -9.89
C TRP A 383 -25.61 -7.56 -10.94
N ALA A 384 -25.21 -7.37 -12.20
CA ALA A 384 -25.63 -8.25 -13.30
C ALA A 384 -25.14 -9.68 -13.08
N GLN A 385 -23.83 -9.88 -12.84
CA GLN A 385 -23.26 -11.22 -12.64
C GLN A 385 -23.77 -11.88 -11.34
N LEU A 386 -23.93 -11.10 -10.27
CA LEU A 386 -24.52 -11.61 -9.02
C LEU A 386 -25.98 -12.05 -9.21
N SER A 387 -26.73 -11.38 -10.09
CA SER A 387 -28.10 -11.76 -10.43
C SER A 387 -28.16 -13.07 -11.21
N GLU A 388 -27.27 -13.26 -12.20
CA GLU A 388 -27.16 -14.53 -12.94
C GLU A 388 -26.81 -15.70 -12.01
N ALA A 389 -25.86 -15.51 -11.08
CA ALA A 389 -25.55 -16.51 -10.06
C ALA A 389 -26.75 -16.80 -9.15
N ALA A 390 -27.46 -15.78 -8.67
CA ALA A 390 -28.63 -15.98 -7.83
C ALA A 390 -29.76 -16.75 -8.54
N LEU A 391 -29.96 -16.51 -9.84
CA LEU A 391 -30.90 -17.27 -10.67
C LEU A 391 -30.49 -18.74 -10.79
N ALA A 392 -29.24 -19.01 -11.14
CA ALA A 392 -28.71 -20.37 -11.27
C ALA A 392 -28.77 -21.14 -9.94
N VAL A 393 -28.37 -20.51 -8.83
CA VAL A 393 -28.42 -21.10 -7.48
C VAL A 393 -29.87 -21.44 -7.10
N ARG A 394 -30.84 -20.54 -7.35
CA ARG A 394 -32.26 -20.80 -7.10
C ARG A 394 -32.83 -21.92 -7.98
N ALA A 395 -32.28 -22.12 -9.17
CA ALA A 395 -32.62 -23.23 -10.05
C ALA A 395 -31.99 -24.56 -9.60
N GLY A 396 -31.17 -24.56 -8.55
CA GLY A 396 -30.57 -25.76 -7.95
C GLY A 396 -29.14 -26.06 -8.38
N ALA A 397 -28.46 -25.10 -9.02
CA ALA A 397 -27.04 -25.25 -9.35
C ALA A 397 -26.18 -25.41 -8.08
N THR A 398 -25.20 -26.32 -8.12
CA THR A 398 -24.22 -26.46 -7.04
C THR A 398 -23.38 -25.19 -6.96
N TRP A 399 -23.28 -24.57 -5.77
CA TRP A 399 -22.59 -23.30 -5.62
C TRP A 399 -21.26 -23.48 -4.85
N VAL A 400 -20.16 -23.07 -5.48
CA VAL A 400 -18.82 -23.08 -4.92
C VAL A 400 -18.28 -21.66 -4.86
N ALA A 401 -17.70 -21.27 -3.73
CA ALA A 401 -16.95 -20.03 -3.56
C ALA A 401 -15.45 -20.34 -3.44
N CYS A 402 -14.62 -19.61 -4.18
CA CYS A 402 -13.17 -19.77 -4.13
C CYS A 402 -12.61 -19.37 -2.76
N ASN A 403 -13.13 -18.31 -2.15
CA ASN A 403 -12.87 -17.94 -0.76
C ASN A 403 -14.07 -17.14 -0.21
N VAL A 404 -14.08 -16.90 1.11
CA VAL A 404 -15.14 -16.11 1.78
C VAL A 404 -14.56 -14.89 2.51
N ASP A 405 -13.40 -14.40 2.08
CA ASP A 405 -12.74 -13.24 2.66
C ASP A 405 -13.60 -11.99 2.42
N THR A 406 -14.10 -11.38 3.49
CA THR A 406 -15.05 -10.25 3.38
C THR A 406 -14.40 -8.97 2.89
N THR A 407 -13.09 -8.82 3.15
CA THR A 407 -12.29 -7.67 2.75
C THR A 407 -11.11 -8.08 1.88
N LEU A 408 -10.64 -7.14 1.05
CA LEU A 408 -9.42 -7.27 0.26
C LEU A 408 -8.52 -6.05 0.59
N PRO A 409 -7.38 -6.24 1.25
CA PRO A 409 -6.46 -5.14 1.55
C PRO A 409 -5.87 -4.51 0.28
N ASN A 410 -5.75 -3.19 0.26
CA ASN A 410 -4.90 -2.44 -0.66
C ASN A 410 -4.39 -1.13 -0.02
N GLU A 411 -3.62 -0.33 -0.77
CA GLU A 411 -3.04 0.95 -0.31
C GLU A 411 -4.10 1.95 0.22
N ARG A 412 -5.33 1.89 -0.30
CA ARG A 412 -6.46 2.75 0.11
C ARG A 412 -7.21 2.21 1.34
N GLY A 413 -6.85 1.04 1.85
CA GLY A 413 -7.47 0.38 2.98
C GLY A 413 -8.16 -0.94 2.62
N LEU A 414 -9.20 -1.30 3.38
CA LEU A 414 -9.91 -2.57 3.22
C LEU A 414 -11.04 -2.45 2.19
N LEU A 415 -10.83 -2.98 0.99
CA LEU A 415 -11.85 -3.04 -0.06
C LEU A 415 -12.81 -4.21 0.14
N VAL A 416 -13.82 -4.29 -0.74
CA VAL A 416 -14.81 -5.38 -0.76
C VAL A 416 -14.17 -6.67 -1.32
N GLY A 417 -14.07 -7.70 -0.47
CA GLY A 417 -13.58 -9.02 -0.84
C GLY A 417 -14.66 -9.93 -1.45
N ASN A 418 -14.27 -11.12 -1.90
CA ASN A 418 -15.20 -12.08 -2.50
C ASN A 418 -16.30 -12.53 -1.51
N GLY A 419 -15.97 -12.67 -0.23
CA GLY A 419 -16.91 -13.02 0.83
C GLY A 419 -18.09 -12.05 0.95
N SER A 420 -17.84 -10.76 0.71
CA SER A 420 -18.91 -9.76 0.67
C SER A 420 -19.83 -9.93 -0.54
N MET A 421 -19.27 -10.30 -1.70
CA MET A 421 -20.06 -10.64 -2.89
C MET A 421 -20.82 -11.96 -2.71
N VAL A 422 -20.22 -12.95 -2.04
CA VAL A 422 -20.87 -14.20 -1.65
C VAL A 422 -22.04 -13.91 -0.70
N ALA A 423 -21.87 -13.03 0.28
CA ALA A 423 -22.92 -12.64 1.21
C ALA A 423 -24.14 -12.02 0.50
N ALA A 424 -23.93 -11.27 -0.59
CA ALA A 424 -25.01 -10.74 -1.42
C ALA A 424 -25.84 -11.86 -2.06
N VAL A 425 -25.18 -12.86 -2.66
CA VAL A 425 -25.86 -14.03 -3.25
C VAL A 425 -26.53 -14.89 -2.19
N LYS A 426 -25.88 -15.11 -1.03
CA LYS A 426 -26.48 -15.80 0.13
C LYS A 426 -27.77 -15.12 0.56
N SER A 427 -27.74 -13.81 0.78
CA SER A 427 -28.91 -13.02 1.17
C SER A 427 -30.03 -13.10 0.11
N ALA A 428 -29.65 -13.07 -1.16
CA ALA A 428 -30.60 -13.14 -2.27
C ALA A 428 -31.19 -14.53 -2.51
N THR A 429 -30.61 -15.62 -1.99
CA THR A 429 -31.03 -17.00 -2.33
C THR A 429 -31.40 -17.84 -1.11
N GLY A 430 -30.88 -17.52 0.08
CA GLY A 430 -30.93 -18.35 1.28
C GLY A 430 -30.02 -19.58 1.22
N ALA A 431 -29.20 -19.73 0.17
CA ALA A 431 -28.30 -20.85 -0.02
C ALA A 431 -26.92 -20.59 0.63
N GLU A 432 -26.16 -21.67 0.82
CA GLU A 432 -24.81 -21.68 1.36
C GLU A 432 -23.85 -22.31 0.33
N PRO A 433 -22.73 -21.66 -0.01
CA PRO A 433 -21.75 -22.24 -0.94
C PRO A 433 -20.86 -23.27 -0.25
N LEU A 434 -20.33 -24.20 -1.03
CA LEU A 434 -19.12 -24.93 -0.65
C LEU A 434 -17.92 -23.99 -0.79
N VAL A 435 -17.00 -24.00 0.18
CA VAL A 435 -15.81 -23.13 0.16
C VAL A 435 -14.58 -23.95 -0.22
N ALA A 436 -13.83 -23.50 -1.22
CA ALA A 436 -12.65 -24.19 -1.73
C ALA A 436 -11.33 -23.73 -1.09
N GLY A 437 -11.17 -22.41 -0.92
CA GLY A 437 -9.98 -21.78 -0.37
C GLY A 437 -9.90 -21.85 1.16
N LYS A 438 -8.80 -21.31 1.70
CA LYS A 438 -8.48 -21.30 3.13
C LYS A 438 -9.61 -20.60 3.90
N PRO A 439 -10.03 -21.11 5.07
CA PRO A 439 -9.46 -22.24 5.84
C PRO A 439 -9.97 -23.63 5.42
N ALA A 440 -10.75 -23.75 4.33
CA ALA A 440 -11.29 -25.03 3.93
C ALA A 440 -10.19 -25.99 3.46
N ALA A 441 -10.41 -27.28 3.71
CA ALA A 441 -9.45 -28.33 3.39
C ALA A 441 -9.06 -28.47 1.91
N PRO A 442 -9.90 -28.16 0.89
CA PRO A 442 -9.56 -28.45 -0.52
C PRO A 442 -8.25 -27.82 -1.00
N ILE A 443 -8.05 -26.51 -0.81
CA ILE A 443 -6.81 -25.84 -1.25
C ILE A 443 -5.56 -26.36 -0.52
N MET A 444 -5.67 -26.63 0.77
CA MET A 444 -4.56 -27.18 1.55
C MET A 444 -4.23 -28.60 1.09
N ARG A 445 -5.25 -29.43 0.80
CA ARG A 445 -5.04 -30.78 0.25
C ARG A 445 -4.41 -30.76 -1.14
N ASP A 446 -4.78 -29.81 -1.99
CA ASP A 446 -4.14 -29.62 -3.29
C ASP A 446 -2.65 -29.28 -3.11
N ALA A 447 -2.34 -28.28 -2.28
CA ALA A 447 -0.96 -27.92 -1.95
C ALA A 447 -0.14 -29.09 -1.40
N LEU A 448 -0.71 -29.87 -0.47
CA LEU A 448 -0.08 -31.07 0.08
C LEU A 448 0.14 -32.17 -0.97
N SER A 449 -0.78 -32.31 -1.93
CA SER A 449 -0.62 -33.30 -2.99
C SER A 449 0.52 -32.95 -3.96
N ARG A 450 0.76 -31.65 -4.17
CA ARG A 450 1.82 -31.11 -5.03
C ARG A 450 3.18 -31.04 -4.36
N SER A 451 3.22 -30.91 -3.03
CA SER A 451 4.49 -30.74 -2.30
C SER A 451 5.37 -31.99 -2.31
N GLU A 452 4.75 -33.17 -2.45
CA GLU A 452 5.36 -34.50 -2.26
C GLU A 452 6.05 -34.70 -0.89
N GLY A 453 5.97 -33.69 0.00
CA GLY A 453 6.61 -33.64 1.31
C GLY A 453 5.86 -34.45 2.36
N ARG A 454 6.58 -34.97 3.35
CA ARG A 454 6.03 -35.75 4.47
C ARG A 454 5.82 -34.91 5.72
N ARG A 455 6.50 -33.77 5.82
CA ARG A 455 6.47 -32.85 6.95
C ARG A 455 6.34 -31.42 6.41
N PRO A 456 5.14 -31.03 5.96
CA PRO A 456 4.84 -29.68 5.52
C PRO A 456 4.69 -28.73 6.71
N LEU A 457 5.10 -27.48 6.54
CA LEU A 457 4.80 -26.36 7.43
C LEU A 457 4.01 -25.31 6.65
N VAL A 458 2.84 -24.91 7.16
CA VAL A 458 2.15 -23.71 6.65
C VAL A 458 2.75 -22.48 7.30
N VAL A 459 3.05 -21.47 6.49
CA VAL A 459 3.56 -20.18 6.96
C VAL A 459 2.61 -19.10 6.48
N GLY A 460 2.06 -18.32 7.40
CA GLY A 460 1.06 -17.29 7.08
C GLY A 460 0.90 -16.24 8.17
N ASP A 461 0.15 -15.18 7.89
CA ASP A 461 -0.11 -14.06 8.80
C ASP A 461 -1.56 -14.04 9.32
N ARG A 462 -2.43 -14.94 8.83
CA ARG A 462 -3.85 -14.98 9.21
C ARG A 462 -4.24 -16.21 10.02
N LEU A 463 -4.77 -15.97 11.21
CA LEU A 463 -5.28 -17.02 12.10
C LEU A 463 -6.50 -17.76 11.52
N ASP A 464 -7.44 -17.02 10.92
CA ASP A 464 -8.73 -17.53 10.46
C ASP A 464 -8.68 -18.20 9.07
N THR A 465 -7.59 -18.01 8.32
CA THR A 465 -7.36 -18.66 7.02
C THR A 465 -6.19 -19.64 7.05
N ASP A 466 -4.96 -19.16 7.29
CA ASP A 466 -3.75 -19.97 7.12
C ASP A 466 -3.61 -20.98 8.25
N ILE A 467 -3.67 -20.48 9.48
CA ILE A 467 -3.51 -21.30 10.68
C ILE A 467 -4.69 -22.24 10.85
N ALA A 468 -5.92 -21.73 10.73
CA ALA A 468 -7.12 -22.56 10.74
C ALA A 468 -7.14 -23.59 9.59
N GLY A 469 -6.62 -23.23 8.41
CA GLY A 469 -6.46 -24.14 7.28
C GLY A 469 -5.46 -25.27 7.59
N ALA A 470 -4.31 -24.93 8.16
CA ALA A 470 -3.30 -25.90 8.59
C ALA A 470 -3.86 -26.88 9.63
N ASN A 471 -4.56 -26.37 10.64
CA ASN A 471 -5.21 -27.18 11.68
C ASN A 471 -6.30 -28.09 11.09
N THR A 472 -7.07 -27.60 10.12
CA THR A 472 -8.12 -28.38 9.44
C THR A 472 -7.57 -29.63 8.73
N VAL A 473 -6.34 -29.57 8.23
CA VAL A 473 -5.66 -30.72 7.60
C VAL A 473 -4.64 -31.42 8.51
N GLY A 474 -4.48 -30.93 9.75
CA GLY A 474 -3.64 -31.54 10.78
C GLY A 474 -2.15 -31.42 10.54
N ILE A 475 -1.70 -30.26 10.00
CA ILE A 475 -0.28 -29.97 9.77
C ILE A 475 0.19 -28.80 10.63
N ASP A 476 1.48 -28.76 10.91
CA ASP A 476 2.09 -27.70 11.71
C ASP A 476 2.02 -26.36 10.97
N SER A 477 1.99 -25.27 11.74
CA SER A 477 1.89 -23.92 11.21
C SER A 477 2.75 -22.92 11.97
N LEU A 478 3.31 -21.95 11.23
CA LEU A 478 4.02 -20.78 11.73
C LEU A 478 3.19 -19.54 11.40
N LEU A 479 2.76 -18.82 12.45
CA LEU A 479 2.21 -17.48 12.32
C LEU A 479 3.33 -16.44 12.32
N VAL A 480 3.36 -15.56 11.32
CA VAL A 480 4.22 -14.36 11.32
C VAL A 480 3.40 -13.10 11.63
N ILE A 481 3.94 -12.19 12.44
CA ILE A 481 3.28 -10.92 12.84
C ILE A 481 3.66 -9.78 11.87
N THR A 482 3.57 -10.06 10.57
CA THR A 482 3.87 -9.10 9.49
C THR A 482 2.63 -8.59 8.76
N GLY A 483 1.47 -9.23 8.96
CA GLY A 483 0.24 -8.94 8.24
C GLY A 483 -0.96 -8.67 9.15
N VAL A 484 -2.06 -9.37 8.92
CA VAL A 484 -3.38 -9.06 9.46
C VAL A 484 -3.53 -9.46 10.92
N SER A 485 -3.08 -10.66 11.33
CA SER A 485 -3.24 -11.09 12.72
C SER A 485 -2.09 -10.57 13.58
N GLY A 486 -2.43 -9.77 14.59
CA GLY A 486 -1.48 -9.26 15.56
C GLY A 486 -1.30 -10.14 16.79
N ALA A 487 -0.45 -9.69 17.71
CA ALA A 487 -0.23 -10.37 18.98
C ALA A 487 -1.51 -10.57 19.79
N LEU A 488 -2.40 -9.57 19.84
CA LEU A 488 -3.65 -9.67 20.59
C LEU A 488 -4.62 -10.68 19.97
N ASP A 489 -4.71 -10.75 18.64
CA ASP A 489 -5.54 -11.74 17.95
C ASP A 489 -5.05 -13.16 18.25
N LEU A 490 -3.73 -13.37 18.29
CA LEU A 490 -3.12 -14.63 18.70
C LEU A 490 -3.53 -15.03 20.12
N LEU A 491 -3.49 -14.10 21.08
CA LEU A 491 -3.89 -14.39 22.46
C LEU A 491 -5.37 -14.77 22.56
N ALA A 492 -6.23 -14.14 21.75
CA ALA A 492 -7.66 -14.43 21.67
C ALA A 492 -8.00 -15.68 20.83
N ALA A 493 -7.02 -16.29 20.16
CA ALA A 493 -7.26 -17.38 19.21
C ALA A 493 -7.94 -18.60 19.86
N GLY A 494 -9.08 -18.99 19.27
CA GLY A 494 -9.78 -20.24 19.59
C GLY A 494 -8.97 -21.47 19.15
N PRO A 495 -9.24 -22.67 19.72
CA PRO A 495 -8.43 -23.87 19.48
C PRO A 495 -8.16 -24.20 18.02
N ASP A 496 -9.15 -23.98 17.14
CA ASP A 496 -9.05 -24.29 15.71
C ASP A 496 -8.12 -23.33 14.95
N ALA A 497 -7.77 -22.18 15.53
CA ALA A 497 -6.92 -21.15 14.92
C ALA A 497 -5.59 -20.96 15.68
N ARG A 498 -5.20 -21.88 16.57
CA ARG A 498 -3.93 -21.78 17.30
C ARG A 498 -2.77 -22.32 16.47
N PRO A 499 -1.71 -21.53 16.22
CA PRO A 499 -0.54 -21.99 15.48
C PRO A 499 0.37 -22.90 16.32
N THR A 500 1.26 -23.62 15.64
CA THR A 500 2.31 -24.42 16.30
C THR A 500 3.50 -23.55 16.71
N TYR A 501 3.84 -22.58 15.86
CA TYR A 501 4.92 -21.62 16.04
C TYR A 501 4.41 -20.19 15.82
N VAL A 502 5.03 -19.21 16.47
CA VAL A 502 4.83 -17.78 16.22
C VAL A 502 6.18 -17.09 16.13
N ALA A 503 6.29 -16.14 15.19
CA ALA A 503 7.45 -15.29 15.04
C ALA A 503 7.05 -13.87 14.61
N THR A 504 7.94 -12.90 14.76
CA THR A 504 7.73 -11.54 14.24
C THR A 504 7.72 -11.52 12.72
N ASP A 505 8.59 -12.32 12.09
CA ASP A 505 8.81 -12.36 10.64
C ASP A 505 9.49 -13.68 10.22
N LEU A 506 9.87 -13.77 8.94
CA LEU A 506 10.41 -14.98 8.32
C LEU A 506 11.86 -15.32 8.70
N ALA A 507 12.60 -14.44 9.39
CA ALA A 507 13.93 -14.78 9.90
C ALA A 507 13.90 -15.94 10.91
N ALA A 508 12.74 -16.25 11.48
CA ALA A 508 12.55 -17.40 12.35
C ALA A 508 12.77 -18.75 11.64
N LEU A 509 12.63 -18.82 10.32
CA LEU A 509 12.90 -20.05 9.57
C LEU A 509 14.37 -20.47 9.63
N ASP A 510 15.29 -19.50 9.75
CA ASP A 510 16.73 -19.74 9.90
C ASP A 510 17.18 -19.79 11.36
N SER A 511 16.24 -19.69 12.30
CA SER A 511 16.50 -19.67 13.75
C SER A 511 16.10 -21.00 14.41
N ALA A 512 16.56 -21.23 15.64
CA ALA A 512 16.22 -22.43 16.39
C ALA A 512 14.70 -22.57 16.61
N ALA A 513 14.15 -23.73 16.24
CA ALA A 513 12.70 -24.00 16.29
C ALA A 513 12.08 -23.80 17.68
N ASP A 514 12.84 -24.08 18.75
CA ASP A 514 12.36 -23.99 20.12
C ASP A 514 11.91 -22.56 20.47
N ALA A 515 12.58 -21.52 19.96
CA ALA A 515 12.27 -20.13 20.29
C ALA A 515 10.88 -19.70 19.79
N ALA A 516 10.50 -20.14 18.59
CA ALA A 516 9.21 -19.82 17.97
C ALA A 516 8.07 -20.73 18.45
N ARG A 517 8.39 -21.89 19.04
CA ARG A 517 7.38 -22.90 19.39
C ARG A 517 6.50 -22.44 20.54
N ILE A 518 5.18 -22.54 20.37
CA ILE A 518 4.24 -22.26 21.45
C ILE A 518 4.47 -23.24 22.60
N GLY A 519 4.82 -22.71 23.78
CA GLY A 519 5.14 -23.51 24.95
C GLY A 519 5.63 -22.65 26.12
N GLY A 520 5.96 -23.29 27.23
CA GLY A 520 6.62 -22.61 28.34
C GLY A 520 8.08 -22.32 28.00
N HIS A 521 8.53 -21.09 28.25
CA HIS A 521 9.89 -20.64 27.99
C HIS A 521 10.58 -20.17 29.26
N HIS A 522 11.78 -20.70 29.54
CA HIS A 522 12.51 -20.40 30.78
C HIS A 522 12.93 -18.93 30.92
N GLY A 523 12.98 -18.18 29.80
CA GLY A 523 13.26 -16.75 29.80
C GLY A 523 12.16 -15.90 30.42
N TRP A 524 10.94 -16.44 30.57
CA TRP A 524 9.75 -15.69 30.96
C TRP A 524 9.02 -16.33 32.14
N ARG A 525 8.62 -15.50 33.10
CA ARG A 525 7.63 -15.86 34.13
C ARG A 525 6.34 -15.15 33.80
N ILE A 526 5.32 -15.93 33.45
CA ILE A 526 4.00 -15.40 33.08
C ILE A 526 2.99 -16.00 34.03
N GLN A 527 2.25 -15.14 34.72
CA GLN A 527 1.19 -15.53 35.64
C GLN A 527 -0.14 -14.98 35.14
N VAL A 528 -1.11 -15.87 34.94
CA VAL A 528 -2.46 -15.51 34.52
C VAL A 528 -3.42 -15.76 35.66
N ILE A 529 -4.12 -14.72 36.12
CA ILE A 529 -5.19 -14.79 37.10
C ILE A 529 -6.40 -14.05 36.55
N ASP A 530 -7.47 -14.79 36.25
CA ASP A 530 -8.64 -14.25 35.56
C ASP A 530 -8.21 -13.48 34.30
N GLU A 531 -8.62 -12.22 34.12
CA GLU A 531 -8.20 -11.39 32.99
C GLU A 531 -6.83 -10.69 33.13
N HIS A 532 -6.11 -10.87 34.26
CA HIS A 532 -4.82 -10.20 34.49
C HIS A 532 -3.66 -11.13 34.14
N VAL A 533 -2.72 -10.61 33.35
CA VAL A 533 -1.53 -11.33 32.87
C VAL A 533 -0.29 -10.56 33.31
N ASP A 534 0.42 -11.06 34.31
CA ASP A 534 1.69 -10.49 34.78
C ASP A 534 2.86 -11.18 34.06
N VAL A 535 3.67 -10.39 33.35
CA VAL A 535 4.81 -10.86 32.56
C VAL A 535 6.11 -10.31 33.15
N ALA A 536 7.05 -11.18 33.52
CA ALA A 536 8.36 -10.79 34.01
C ALA A 536 9.47 -11.60 33.32
N SER A 537 10.62 -10.98 33.10
CA SER A 537 11.82 -11.66 32.62
C SER A 537 12.47 -12.50 33.74
N SER A 538 13.10 -13.60 33.35
CA SER A 538 13.93 -14.43 34.22
C SER A 538 15.44 -14.24 33.99
N GLY A 539 15.86 -13.33 33.10
CA GLY A 539 17.26 -13.08 32.76
C GLY A 539 17.48 -12.31 31.45
N ALA A 540 18.67 -12.43 30.83
CA ALA A 540 18.96 -11.86 29.51
C ALA A 540 18.22 -12.65 28.42
N SER A 541 16.98 -12.26 28.14
CA SER A 541 16.18 -12.72 26.99
C SER A 541 16.29 -11.69 25.87
N ASP A 542 16.35 -12.13 24.62
CA ASP A 542 16.36 -11.27 23.43
C ASP A 542 14.95 -10.89 22.93
N GLY A 543 13.89 -11.31 23.65
CA GLY A 543 12.51 -10.98 23.31
C GLY A 543 11.82 -12.01 22.39
N THR A 544 12.57 -12.80 21.63
CA THR A 544 12.06 -13.61 20.51
C THR A 544 11.02 -14.66 20.93
N SER A 545 11.18 -15.25 22.11
CA SER A 545 10.29 -16.29 22.65
C SER A 545 9.07 -15.75 23.41
N LEU A 546 8.94 -14.43 23.58
CA LEU A 546 7.91 -13.85 24.44
C LEU A 546 6.49 -14.19 23.95
N LEU A 547 6.20 -13.97 22.66
CA LEU A 547 4.87 -14.21 22.12
C LEU A 547 4.45 -15.67 22.29
N ALA A 548 5.38 -16.60 22.04
CA ALA A 548 5.14 -18.02 22.20
C ALA A 548 4.83 -18.40 23.66
N ALA A 549 5.58 -17.84 24.61
CA ALA A 549 5.36 -18.02 26.04
C ALA A 549 4.02 -17.44 26.50
N LEU A 550 3.69 -16.24 26.03
CA LEU A 550 2.49 -15.49 26.41
C LEU A 550 1.23 -16.19 25.90
N ALA A 551 1.21 -16.57 24.63
CA ALA A 551 0.11 -17.34 24.04
C ALA A 551 -0.10 -18.66 24.80
N HIS A 552 0.98 -19.40 25.08
CA HIS A 552 0.89 -20.64 25.86
C HIS A 552 0.24 -20.43 27.23
N ALA A 553 0.68 -19.41 27.98
CA ALA A 553 0.16 -19.13 29.32
C ALA A 553 -1.33 -18.72 29.28
N VAL A 554 -1.71 -17.83 28.36
CA VAL A 554 -3.09 -17.37 28.18
C VAL A 554 -4.02 -18.52 27.79
N TRP A 555 -3.62 -19.33 26.81
CA TRP A 555 -4.44 -20.46 26.36
C TRP A 555 -4.56 -21.56 27.41
N THR A 556 -3.52 -21.77 28.22
CA THR A 556 -3.55 -22.75 29.32
C THR A 556 -4.49 -22.31 30.44
N ALA A 557 -4.60 -21.00 30.67
CA ALA A 557 -5.49 -20.43 31.67
C ALA A 557 -6.97 -20.41 31.23
N ASP A 558 -7.26 -20.64 29.94
CA ASP A 558 -8.61 -20.69 29.35
C ASP A 558 -9.46 -19.45 29.70
N VAL A 559 -8.84 -18.28 29.58
CA VAL A 559 -9.45 -16.99 29.93
C VAL A 559 -10.56 -16.56 28.96
N GLY A 560 -10.69 -17.23 27.81
CA GLY A 560 -11.68 -16.96 26.78
C GLY A 560 -11.46 -15.62 26.07
N ASP A 561 -12.53 -15.07 25.49
CA ASP A 561 -12.54 -13.82 24.71
C ASP A 561 -12.64 -12.57 25.61
N ARG A 562 -11.99 -12.59 26.78
CA ARG A 562 -12.02 -11.49 27.75
C ARG A 562 -10.91 -10.49 27.44
N ASP A 563 -11.21 -9.21 27.66
CA ASP A 563 -10.20 -8.15 27.57
C ASP A 563 -9.04 -8.39 28.53
N LEU A 564 -7.91 -8.84 27.99
CA LEU A 564 -6.70 -9.14 28.76
C LEU A 564 -6.05 -7.85 29.25
N ARG A 565 -5.70 -7.83 30.54
CA ARG A 565 -4.91 -6.78 31.17
C ARG A 565 -3.50 -7.28 31.39
N ILE A 566 -2.64 -6.96 30.43
CA ILE A 566 -1.25 -7.42 30.42
C ILE A 566 -0.40 -6.39 31.15
N ALA A 567 0.33 -6.81 32.19
CA ALA A 567 1.21 -5.97 32.98
C ALA A 567 2.66 -6.44 32.89
N ALA A 568 3.60 -5.50 32.85
CA ALA A 568 5.02 -5.79 32.83
C ALA A 568 5.61 -5.70 34.25
N GLY A 569 6.17 -6.80 34.74
CA GLY A 569 6.82 -6.89 36.05
C GLY A 569 8.25 -6.34 36.09
N ASP A 570 8.85 -6.05 34.94
CA ASP A 570 10.17 -5.43 34.77
C ASP A 570 10.32 -4.74 33.40
N ASP A 571 11.37 -3.93 33.25
CA ASP A 571 11.61 -3.14 32.02
C ASP A 571 11.85 -4.03 30.79
N THR A 572 12.51 -5.18 30.95
CA THR A 572 12.74 -6.14 29.85
C THR A 572 11.43 -6.69 29.32
N ALA A 573 10.49 -7.06 30.20
CA ALA A 573 9.15 -7.47 29.79
C ALA A 573 8.38 -6.32 29.13
N ALA A 574 8.51 -5.09 29.63
CA ALA A 574 7.85 -3.93 29.04
C ALA A 574 8.34 -3.64 27.62
N GLU A 575 9.66 -3.69 27.40
CA GLU A 575 10.29 -3.49 26.10
C GLU A 575 9.89 -4.59 25.11
N ALA A 576 9.94 -5.85 25.54
CA ALA A 576 9.59 -6.98 24.68
C ALA A 576 8.09 -7.02 24.32
N LEU A 577 7.20 -6.67 25.26
CA LEU A 577 5.76 -6.53 24.97
C LEU A 577 5.49 -5.40 23.97
N ALA A 578 6.15 -4.25 24.12
CA ALA A 578 6.02 -3.14 23.20
C ALA A 578 6.52 -3.49 21.79
N ALA A 579 7.63 -4.24 21.67
CA ALA A 579 8.18 -4.67 20.39
C ALA A 579 7.23 -5.55 19.57
N VAL A 580 6.29 -6.24 20.23
CA VAL A 580 5.29 -7.10 19.58
C VAL A 580 3.90 -6.46 19.55
N GLY A 581 3.81 -5.15 19.77
CA GLY A 581 2.56 -4.38 19.66
C GLY A 581 1.61 -4.55 20.84
N VAL A 582 2.06 -5.09 21.98
CA VAL A 582 1.24 -5.25 23.18
C VAL A 582 1.48 -4.09 24.15
N THR A 583 0.44 -3.30 24.40
CA THR A 583 0.50 -2.22 25.39
C THR A 583 0.39 -2.79 26.81
N ALA A 584 1.49 -2.72 27.57
CA ALA A 584 1.51 -3.18 28.96
C ALA A 584 1.03 -2.11 29.96
N LEU A 585 0.25 -2.52 30.95
CA LEU A 585 0.02 -1.77 32.17
C LEU A 585 1.31 -1.77 33.01
N ARG A 586 1.66 -0.62 33.59
CA ARG A 586 2.80 -0.46 34.50
C ARG A 586 2.39 -0.63 35.95
#